data_AF-A0A964QV72-F1
#
_entry.id   AF-A0A964QV72-F1
#
_cell.length_a   1.000
_cell.length_b   1.000
_cell.length_c   1.000
_cell.angle_alpha   90.00
_cell.angle_beta   90.00
_cell.angle_gamma   90.00
#
_symmetry.space_group_name_H-M   'P 1'
#
loop_
_entity.id
_entity.type
_entity.pdbx_description
1 polymer ?
#
loop_
_entity_poly.entity_id
_entity_poly.type
_entity_poly.pdbx_seq_one_letter_code
_entity_poly.pdbx_strand_id
1 'polypeptide(L)'
;MKKTLTKFVAIAGLAATAVMPAKADLTFGLDYIFSGTTAPGLPGPWATATLSDVAGGVQLTMSGSGLSGTEFLGSWYFNLKSSLDATSLNIAQQSSSGVTVDSVSTGADAFKADGDGFFDILFDFAQSGAGRFEAGDSVTYLITGIPGLTAADFNYASETGGGQGVYFSAAHLQSLSNGQSDWIGDGDGGGRDTGGPVPEPSTYLVLGSFVGLAVYLKRRIASVAQFSVAKA
;
A
#
# COMPACT_ATOMS: atom_id res chain seq x y z
N MET A 1 -58.83 -15.69 -39.63
CA MET A 1 -57.61 -14.87 -39.83
C MET A 1 -56.85 -14.81 -38.51
N LYS A 2 -55.80 -15.62 -38.36
CA LYS A 2 -54.99 -15.70 -37.14
C LYS A 2 -53.82 -14.72 -37.27
N LYS A 3 -53.80 -13.64 -36.50
CA LYS A 3 -52.65 -12.71 -36.41
C LYS A 3 -51.69 -13.26 -35.35
N THR A 4 -50.60 -13.90 -35.78
CA THR A 4 -49.47 -14.26 -34.93
C THR A 4 -48.63 -13.02 -34.66
N LEU A 5 -48.74 -12.47 -33.45
CA LEU A 5 -47.90 -11.38 -32.95
C LEU A 5 -46.66 -11.98 -32.29
N THR A 6 -45.56 -12.05 -33.02
CA THR A 6 -44.25 -12.49 -32.54
C THR A 6 -43.68 -11.44 -31.58
N LYS A 7 -43.74 -11.72 -30.27
CA LYS A 7 -43.07 -10.92 -29.25
C LYS A 7 -41.56 -11.22 -29.27
N PHE A 8 -40.76 -10.31 -29.82
CA PHE A 8 -39.32 -10.30 -29.56
C PHE A 8 -39.11 -9.80 -28.12
N VAL A 9 -38.90 -10.73 -27.19
CA VAL A 9 -38.38 -10.41 -25.86
C VAL A 9 -36.87 -10.21 -26.02
N ALA A 10 -36.45 -8.95 -26.08
CA ALA A 10 -35.04 -8.60 -25.96
C ALA A 10 -34.63 -8.80 -24.49
N ILE A 11 -33.97 -9.92 -24.20
CA ILE A 11 -33.30 -10.13 -22.92
C ILE A 11 -32.04 -9.26 -22.95
N ALA A 12 -32.16 -8.03 -22.47
CA ALA A 12 -31.03 -7.22 -22.05
C ALA A 12 -30.51 -7.82 -20.74
N GLY A 13 -29.70 -8.88 -20.85
CA GLY A 13 -28.92 -9.41 -19.74
C GLY A 13 -27.83 -8.41 -19.38
N LEU A 14 -28.18 -7.42 -18.57
CA LEU A 14 -27.21 -6.60 -17.87
C LEU A 14 -26.54 -7.54 -16.86
N ALA A 15 -25.42 -8.13 -17.24
CA ALA A 15 -24.57 -8.87 -16.33
C ALA A 15 -24.09 -7.87 -15.28
N ALA A 16 -24.77 -7.81 -14.15
CA ALA A 16 -24.25 -7.21 -12.94
C ALA A 16 -23.08 -8.09 -12.49
N THR A 17 -21.92 -7.91 -13.13
CA THR A 17 -20.65 -8.30 -12.52
C THR A 17 -20.62 -7.55 -11.20
N ALA A 18 -20.71 -8.27 -10.09
CA ALA A 18 -20.54 -7.70 -8.78
C ALA A 18 -19.18 -6.99 -8.80
N VAL A 19 -19.21 -5.66 -8.90
CA VAL A 19 -18.05 -4.83 -8.66
C VAL A 19 -17.85 -4.94 -7.16
N MET A 20 -17.03 -5.90 -6.75
CA MET A 20 -16.53 -5.92 -5.38
C MET A 20 -15.82 -4.57 -5.22
N PRO A 21 -16.19 -3.74 -4.23
CA PRO A 21 -15.46 -2.51 -3.98
C PRO A 21 -14.00 -2.90 -3.70
N ALA A 22 -13.07 -2.39 -4.50
CA ALA A 22 -11.65 -2.48 -4.18
C ALA A 22 -11.46 -1.76 -2.83
N LYS A 23 -10.86 -2.44 -1.84
CA LYS A 23 -10.40 -1.77 -0.62
C LYS A 23 -9.14 -1.02 -1.00
N ALA A 24 -9.14 0.29 -0.76
CA ALA A 24 -7.99 1.13 -1.04
C ALA A 24 -6.81 0.74 -0.15
N ASP A 25 -5.61 0.83 -0.72
CA ASP A 25 -4.37 0.58 -0.01
C ASP A 25 -4.11 1.64 1.05
N LEU A 26 -3.55 1.21 2.18
CA LEU A 26 -2.98 2.09 3.19
C LEU A 26 -1.53 2.37 2.81
N THR A 27 -1.15 3.64 2.67
CA THR A 27 0.22 4.03 2.29
C THR A 27 0.81 5.00 3.30
N PHE A 28 2.02 4.68 3.79
CA PHE A 28 2.84 5.54 4.61
C PHE A 28 4.02 6.05 3.78
N GLY A 29 4.11 7.36 3.58
CA GLY A 29 5.28 8.01 3.00
C GLY A 29 6.12 8.64 4.10
N LEU A 30 7.39 8.27 4.19
CA LEU A 30 8.30 8.85 5.19
C LEU A 30 8.89 10.15 4.63
N ASP A 31 8.23 11.26 4.93
CA ASP A 31 8.49 12.59 4.36
C ASP A 31 8.83 13.66 5.40
N TYR A 32 8.87 13.29 6.68
CA TYR A 32 9.17 14.17 7.79
C TYR A 32 10.37 13.70 8.58
N ILE A 33 11.23 14.62 9.01
CA ILE A 33 12.36 14.35 9.90
C ILE A 33 11.98 14.83 11.29
N PHE A 34 11.84 13.90 12.23
CA PHE A 34 11.45 14.23 13.61
C PHE A 34 12.62 14.21 14.60
N SER A 35 13.73 13.58 14.22
CA SER A 35 14.98 13.63 14.96
C SER A 35 16.17 13.61 14.01
N GLY A 36 17.21 14.37 14.35
CA GLY A 36 18.28 14.70 13.42
C GLY A 36 18.06 16.06 12.75
N THR A 37 18.97 16.42 11.85
CA THR A 37 19.02 17.79 11.28
C THR A 37 19.35 17.82 9.80
N THR A 38 19.53 16.67 9.18
CA THR A 38 20.18 16.56 7.88
C THR A 38 19.20 16.03 6.86
N ALA A 39 18.48 16.95 6.23
CA ALA A 39 17.57 16.63 5.14
C ALA A 39 18.27 15.75 4.09
N PRO A 40 17.73 14.55 3.81
CA PRO A 40 18.13 13.76 2.65
C PRO A 40 17.75 14.55 1.40
N GLY A 41 18.48 14.32 0.30
CA GLY A 41 18.47 15.17 -0.90
C GLY A 41 17.12 15.79 -1.30
N LEU A 42 16.30 15.06 -2.07
CA LEU A 42 15.02 15.56 -2.56
C LEU A 42 13.98 15.67 -1.42
N PRO A 43 12.93 16.52 -1.56
CA PRO A 43 11.78 16.46 -0.66
C PRO A 43 11.18 15.05 -0.67
N GLY A 44 10.78 14.56 0.51
CA GLY A 44 10.21 13.22 0.65
C GLY A 44 8.91 12.98 -0.15
N PRO A 45 8.37 11.75 -0.10
CA PRO A 45 8.79 10.66 0.79
C PRO A 45 10.09 10.00 0.33
N TRP A 46 11.01 9.77 1.26
CA TRP A 46 12.29 9.09 1.01
C TRP A 46 12.10 7.57 0.92
N ALA A 47 11.14 7.04 1.65
CA ALA A 47 10.71 5.67 1.56
C ALA A 47 9.18 5.56 1.73
N THR A 48 8.60 4.53 1.14
CA THR A 48 7.15 4.31 1.14
C THR A 48 6.81 2.88 1.54
N ALA A 49 5.86 2.71 2.45
CA ALA A 49 5.26 1.43 2.78
C ALA A 49 3.80 1.42 2.32
N THR A 50 3.39 0.37 1.61
CA THR A 50 2.02 0.18 1.14
C THR A 50 1.48 -1.14 1.69
N LEU A 51 0.33 -1.07 2.34
CA LEU A 51 -0.41 -2.20 2.89
C LEU A 51 -1.71 -2.41 2.13
N SER A 52 -1.86 -3.61 1.57
CA SER A 52 -3.01 -4.00 0.75
C SER A 52 -3.69 -5.22 1.33
N ASP A 53 -5.02 -5.22 1.34
CA ASP A 53 -5.80 -6.43 1.69
C ASP A 53 -5.68 -7.47 0.56
N VAL A 54 -5.21 -8.66 0.88
CA VAL A 54 -5.08 -9.76 -0.08
C VAL A 54 -5.77 -11.02 0.44
N ALA A 55 -5.94 -12.01 -0.44
CA ALA A 55 -6.45 -13.30 0.00
C ALA A 55 -5.49 -13.93 1.03
N GLY A 56 -5.97 -14.13 2.26
CA GLY A 56 -5.21 -14.78 3.32
C GLY A 56 -4.48 -13.84 4.28
N GLY A 57 -4.52 -12.52 4.09
CA GLY A 57 -3.91 -11.56 5.02
C GLY A 57 -3.69 -10.18 4.42
N VAL A 58 -2.62 -9.52 4.87
CA VAL A 58 -2.23 -8.17 4.41
C VAL A 58 -0.88 -8.25 3.73
N GLN A 59 -0.77 -7.72 2.52
CA GLN A 59 0.50 -7.58 1.83
C GLN A 59 1.12 -6.23 2.20
N LEU A 60 2.34 -6.24 2.76
CA LEU A 60 3.14 -5.05 3.01
C LEU A 60 4.25 -4.97 1.96
N THR A 61 4.32 -3.89 1.20
CA THR A 61 5.44 -3.58 0.31
C THR A 61 6.17 -2.35 0.82
N MET A 62 7.47 -2.50 1.10
CA MET A 62 8.37 -1.42 1.48
C MET A 62 9.25 -1.06 0.29
N SER A 63 9.43 0.23 0.03
CA SER A 63 10.19 0.76 -1.11
C SER A 63 11.10 1.91 -0.69
N GLY A 64 12.36 1.85 -1.11
CA GLY A 64 13.38 2.90 -0.97
C GLY A 64 13.50 3.77 -2.22
N SER A 65 12.48 3.82 -3.07
CA SER A 65 12.51 4.53 -4.36
C SER A 65 12.70 6.04 -4.26
N GLY A 66 12.49 6.64 -3.08
CA GLY A 66 12.73 8.06 -2.82
C GLY A 66 14.15 8.38 -2.34
N LEU A 67 14.96 7.36 -2.02
CA LEU A 67 16.37 7.53 -1.69
C LEU A 67 17.16 7.79 -2.98
N SER A 68 18.21 8.60 -2.92
CA SER A 68 18.92 9.08 -4.12
C SER A 68 20.43 9.21 -3.96
N GLY A 69 20.95 9.20 -2.74
CA GLY A 69 22.38 9.25 -2.42
C GLY A 69 22.91 7.92 -1.89
N THR A 70 23.83 8.00 -0.93
CA THR A 70 24.41 6.84 -0.24
C THR A 70 23.62 6.44 1.00
N GLU A 71 22.52 7.15 1.26
CA GLU A 71 21.64 6.86 2.38
C GLU A 71 20.95 5.50 2.25
N PHE A 72 20.66 4.90 3.40
CA PHE A 72 19.98 3.61 3.48
C PHE A 72 19.15 3.54 4.77
N LEU A 73 18.13 2.68 4.79
CA LEU A 73 17.35 2.43 6.01
C LEU A 73 18.01 1.34 6.86
N GLY A 74 18.23 1.62 8.14
CA GLY A 74 18.72 0.63 9.10
C GLY A 74 17.59 -0.15 9.79
N SER A 75 16.44 0.49 9.99
CA SER A 75 15.27 -0.11 10.63
C SER A 75 13.98 0.61 10.22
N TRP A 76 12.85 -0.10 10.18
CA TRP A 76 11.53 0.44 9.87
C TRP A 76 10.46 -0.14 10.81
N TYR A 77 9.62 0.74 11.35
CA TYR A 77 8.67 0.49 12.41
C TYR A 77 7.22 0.69 11.94
N PHE A 78 6.31 -0.13 12.46
CA PHE A 78 4.87 -0.08 12.18
C PHE A 78 4.05 -0.40 13.43
N ASN A 79 2.81 0.08 13.47
CA ASN A 79 1.85 -0.21 14.53
C ASN A 79 0.80 -1.22 14.09
N LEU A 80 0.20 -1.87 15.08
CA LEU A 80 -0.98 -2.69 14.96
C LEU A 80 -2.06 -2.12 15.89
N LYS A 81 -3.30 -2.32 15.51
CA LYS A 81 -4.46 -2.01 16.32
C LYS A 81 -4.31 -2.61 17.72
N SER A 82 -4.41 -1.78 18.75
CA SER A 82 -4.21 -2.15 20.16
C SER A 82 -5.16 -3.24 20.70
N SER A 83 -6.26 -3.55 20.01
CA SER A 83 -7.13 -4.68 20.36
C SER A 83 -6.64 -6.03 19.82
N LEU A 84 -5.57 -6.04 19.03
CA LEU A 84 -4.95 -7.21 18.42
C LEU A 84 -3.57 -7.45 19.07
N ASP A 85 -3.10 -8.69 19.03
CA ASP A 85 -1.81 -9.08 19.60
C ASP A 85 -0.75 -9.19 18.50
N ALA A 86 0.22 -8.27 18.51
CA ALA A 86 1.32 -8.25 17.53
C ALA A 86 2.17 -9.54 17.55
N THR A 87 2.24 -10.25 18.68
CA THR A 87 2.98 -11.52 18.79
C THR A 87 2.27 -12.67 18.10
N SER A 88 0.98 -12.51 17.76
CA SER A 88 0.20 -13.47 16.97
C SER A 88 0.38 -13.29 15.46
N LEU A 89 1.10 -12.26 15.00
CA LEU A 89 1.38 -12.05 13.58
C LEU A 89 2.38 -13.08 13.05
N ASN A 90 2.13 -13.56 11.83
CA ASN A 90 3.09 -14.31 11.03
C ASN A 90 3.46 -13.49 9.80
N ILE A 91 4.69 -13.00 9.76
CA ILE A 91 5.21 -12.09 8.73
C ILE A 91 6.20 -12.87 7.85
N ALA A 92 5.80 -13.19 6.62
CA ALA A 92 6.59 -14.00 5.71
C ALA A 92 6.99 -13.22 4.45
N GLN A 93 8.30 -13.10 4.20
CA GLN A 93 8.82 -12.45 3.00
C GLN A 93 8.32 -13.18 1.74
N GLN A 94 7.81 -12.42 0.78
CA GLN A 94 7.32 -12.92 -0.52
C GLN A 94 8.35 -12.65 -1.63
N SER A 95 8.95 -11.46 -1.61
CA SER A 95 9.96 -11.04 -2.59
C SER A 95 10.86 -9.96 -2.01
N SER A 96 12.10 -9.89 -2.47
CA SER A 96 13.01 -8.78 -2.21
C SER A 96 13.82 -8.45 -3.46
N SER A 97 14.23 -7.18 -3.58
CA SER A 97 15.10 -6.67 -4.62
C SER A 97 16.15 -5.78 -3.96
N GLY A 98 17.43 -6.17 -4.09
CA GLY A 98 18.59 -5.41 -3.61
C GLY A 98 18.80 -5.37 -2.09
N VAL A 99 17.74 -5.58 -1.30
CA VAL A 99 17.77 -5.58 0.17
C VAL A 99 17.79 -6.98 0.80
N THR A 100 18.48 -7.09 1.93
CA THR A 100 18.41 -8.20 2.89
C THR A 100 17.81 -7.71 4.20
N VAL A 101 16.81 -8.43 4.71
CA VAL A 101 16.20 -8.14 6.01
C VAL A 101 16.84 -9.05 7.05
N ASP A 102 17.41 -8.45 8.09
CA ASP A 102 18.17 -9.15 9.13
C ASP A 102 17.23 -9.80 10.15
N SER A 103 16.23 -9.05 10.61
CA SER A 103 15.21 -9.54 11.52
C SER A 103 13.86 -8.85 11.34
N VAL A 104 12.81 -9.57 11.69
CA VAL A 104 11.47 -9.04 11.89
C VAL A 104 11.05 -9.40 13.31
N SER A 105 10.75 -8.39 14.12
CA SER A 105 10.37 -8.52 15.52
C SER A 105 8.98 -7.96 15.75
N THR A 106 8.21 -8.56 16.65
CA THR A 106 6.87 -8.10 17.03
C THR A 106 6.69 -8.08 18.55
N GLY A 107 5.86 -7.16 19.05
CA GLY A 107 5.55 -7.03 20.47
C GLY A 107 4.83 -5.72 20.74
N ALA A 108 3.79 -5.74 21.59
CA ALA A 108 2.97 -4.57 21.87
C ALA A 108 3.80 -3.42 22.47
N ASP A 109 3.83 -2.27 21.79
CA ASP A 109 4.59 -1.07 22.17
C ASP A 109 6.05 -1.38 22.55
N ALA A 110 6.66 -2.38 21.90
CA ALA A 110 7.94 -2.95 22.33
C ALA A 110 9.16 -2.26 21.71
N PHE A 111 8.98 -1.55 20.59
CA PHE A 111 10.09 -1.01 19.81
C PHE A 111 10.05 0.50 19.78
N LYS A 112 11.17 1.14 20.12
CA LYS A 112 11.25 2.59 20.23
C LYS A 112 12.03 3.17 19.04
N ALA A 113 11.45 4.14 18.33
CA ALA A 113 12.14 4.86 17.27
C ALA A 113 12.79 6.14 17.85
N ASP A 114 14.13 6.13 17.95
CA ASP A 114 14.90 7.15 18.66
C ASP A 114 14.48 7.37 20.13
N GLY A 115 14.30 8.63 20.51
CA GLY A 115 13.76 9.06 21.79
C GLY A 115 12.23 9.10 21.86
N ASP A 116 11.51 8.69 20.81
CA ASP A 116 10.04 8.80 20.74
C ASP A 116 9.34 7.51 20.27
N GLY A 117 8.01 7.53 20.15
CA GLY A 117 7.11 6.55 19.55
C GLY A 117 7.40 5.09 19.88
N PHE A 118 6.53 4.43 20.65
CA PHE A 118 6.57 2.97 20.76
C PHE A 118 5.73 2.31 19.67
N PHE A 119 6.31 1.32 19.02
CA PHE A 119 5.76 0.59 17.87
C PHE A 119 5.66 -0.90 18.15
N ASP A 120 4.82 -1.56 17.37
CA ASP A 120 4.48 -2.98 17.55
C ASP A 120 5.30 -3.94 16.70
N ILE A 121 5.87 -3.45 15.61
CA ILE A 121 6.59 -4.24 14.61
C ILE A 121 7.87 -3.50 14.23
N LEU A 122 8.99 -4.23 14.20
CA LEU A 122 10.30 -3.74 13.79
C LEU A 122 10.88 -4.64 12.70
N PHE A 123 11.25 -4.04 11.57
CA PHE A 123 12.10 -4.63 10.55
C PHE A 123 13.51 -4.05 10.68
N ASP A 124 14.50 -4.89 10.90
CA ASP A 124 15.92 -4.51 10.86
C ASP A 124 16.54 -4.91 9.53
N PHE A 125 17.34 -4.03 8.95
CA PHE A 125 18.04 -4.25 7.70
C PHE A 125 19.55 -4.26 7.92
N ALA A 126 20.27 -4.84 6.96
CA ALA A 126 21.72 -4.83 6.97
C ALA A 126 22.24 -3.39 7.12
N GLN A 127 23.11 -3.17 8.12
CA GLN A 127 23.67 -1.84 8.42
C GLN A 127 25.01 -1.58 7.73
N SER A 128 25.60 -2.61 7.12
CA SER A 128 26.90 -2.51 6.45
C SER A 128 27.02 -3.53 5.32
N GLY A 129 27.88 -3.24 4.34
CA GLY A 129 28.15 -4.16 3.23
C GLY A 129 27.02 -4.18 2.19
N ALA A 130 26.89 -5.31 1.48
CA ALA A 130 25.86 -5.52 0.48
C ALA A 130 24.53 -5.90 1.14
N GLY A 131 23.40 -5.51 0.53
CA GLY A 131 22.06 -5.86 1.01
C GLY A 131 21.44 -4.86 1.99
N ARG A 132 22.04 -3.68 2.17
CA ARG A 132 21.37 -2.57 2.88
C ARG A 132 20.12 -2.16 2.11
N PHE A 133 19.15 -1.54 2.79
CA PHE A 133 17.96 -1.02 2.11
C PHE A 133 18.27 0.34 1.48
N GLU A 134 18.63 0.34 0.21
CA GLU A 134 19.13 1.50 -0.53
C GLU A 134 18.11 2.02 -1.57
N ALA A 135 18.57 2.99 -2.37
CA ALA A 135 17.82 3.58 -3.46
C ALA A 135 17.37 2.56 -4.50
N GLY A 136 16.05 2.49 -4.71
CA GLY A 136 15.43 1.59 -5.69
C GLY A 136 15.19 0.17 -5.19
N ASP A 137 15.59 -0.15 -3.96
CA ASP A 137 15.31 -1.45 -3.36
C ASP A 137 13.84 -1.56 -2.93
N SER A 138 13.38 -2.81 -2.85
CA SER A 138 12.06 -3.10 -2.31
C SER A 138 12.00 -4.48 -1.66
N VAL A 139 11.06 -4.63 -0.72
CA VAL A 139 10.75 -5.92 -0.12
C VAL A 139 9.25 -6.01 0.15
N THR A 140 8.68 -7.18 -0.13
CA THR A 140 7.26 -7.45 0.06
C THR A 140 7.07 -8.61 1.02
N TYR A 141 6.13 -8.45 1.94
CA TYR A 141 5.74 -9.40 2.97
C TYR A 141 4.26 -9.75 2.85
N LEU A 142 3.92 -10.97 3.28
CA LEU A 142 2.56 -11.37 3.59
C LEU A 142 2.43 -11.49 5.11
N ILE A 143 1.53 -10.71 5.69
CA ILE A 143 1.24 -10.66 7.12
C ILE A 143 -0.06 -11.42 7.37
N THR A 144 0.01 -12.44 8.23
CA THR A 144 -1.08 -13.35 8.57
C THR A 144 -1.11 -13.62 10.08
N GLY A 145 -1.85 -14.65 10.53
CA GLY A 145 -1.87 -15.13 11.92
C GLY A 145 -3.10 -14.66 12.71
N ILE A 146 -3.68 -13.52 12.36
CA ILE A 146 -4.89 -12.98 12.98
C ILE A 146 -6.09 -13.12 12.03
N PRO A 147 -7.19 -13.80 12.42
CA PRO A 147 -8.40 -13.90 11.60
C PRO A 147 -9.02 -12.53 11.34
N GLY A 148 -9.26 -12.22 10.06
CA GLY A 148 -9.89 -10.95 9.67
C GLY A 148 -8.96 -9.75 9.72
N LEU A 149 -7.64 -9.95 9.82
CA LEU A 149 -6.63 -8.89 9.71
C LEU A 149 -6.79 -8.13 8.39
N THR A 150 -6.75 -6.81 8.46
CA THR A 150 -6.84 -5.92 7.31
C THR A 150 -5.76 -4.84 7.35
N ALA A 151 -5.49 -4.21 6.21
CA ALA A 151 -4.55 -3.10 6.11
C ALA A 151 -4.91 -1.96 7.09
N ALA A 152 -6.21 -1.71 7.30
CA ALA A 152 -6.69 -0.70 8.23
C ALA A 152 -6.31 -0.98 9.70
N ASP A 153 -6.03 -2.24 10.06
CA ASP A 153 -5.58 -2.59 11.41
C ASP A 153 -4.13 -2.12 11.68
N PHE A 154 -3.42 -1.58 10.68
CA PHE A 154 -2.10 -0.98 10.85
C PHE A 154 -2.14 0.56 10.85
N ASN A 155 -3.31 1.16 10.63
CA ASN A 155 -3.47 2.62 10.62
C ASN A 155 -3.68 3.17 12.03
N TYR A 156 -2.69 2.95 12.89
CA TYR A 156 -2.65 3.41 14.28
C TYR A 156 -1.38 4.21 14.53
N ALA A 157 -1.51 5.32 15.26
CA ALA A 157 -0.36 6.09 15.72
C ALA A 157 0.37 5.31 16.83
N SER A 158 1.69 5.48 16.89
CA SER A 158 2.56 4.93 17.93
C SER A 158 2.13 5.41 19.31
N GLU A 159 2.34 4.60 20.34
CA GLU A 159 2.19 5.04 21.72
C GLU A 159 3.24 6.10 22.06
N THR A 160 2.92 7.03 22.97
CA THR A 160 3.80 8.17 23.25
C THR A 160 5.09 7.69 23.90
N GLY A 161 6.23 7.90 23.23
CA GLY A 161 7.54 7.48 23.72
C GLY A 161 8.42 8.62 24.23
N GLY A 162 8.06 9.87 23.93
CA GLY A 162 8.85 11.08 24.10
C GLY A 162 8.09 12.37 23.82
N GLY A 163 8.74 13.36 23.20
CA GLY A 163 8.22 14.73 23.00
C GLY A 163 8.26 15.28 21.56
N GLN A 164 8.62 14.44 20.60
CA GLN A 164 8.69 14.70 19.15
C GLN A 164 7.41 14.27 18.39
N GLY A 165 6.45 13.63 19.04
CA GLY A 165 5.12 13.33 18.48
C GLY A 165 4.82 11.84 18.37
N VAL A 166 3.75 11.53 17.63
CA VAL A 166 3.32 10.15 17.35
C VAL A 166 3.21 9.95 15.85
N TYR A 167 3.60 8.76 15.40
CA TYR A 167 3.75 8.43 13.97
C TYR A 167 3.09 7.08 13.70
N PHE A 168 2.52 6.88 12.51
CA PHE A 168 1.97 5.59 12.11
C PHE A 168 3.06 4.65 11.61
N SER A 169 4.13 5.22 11.08
CA SER A 169 5.34 4.50 10.68
C SER A 169 6.57 5.40 10.83
N ALA A 170 7.69 4.81 11.20
CA ALA A 170 8.97 5.52 11.31
C ALA A 170 10.11 4.66 10.76
N ALA A 171 11.22 5.27 10.38
CA ALA A 171 12.43 4.57 10.00
C ALA A 171 13.69 5.32 10.44
N HIS A 172 14.77 4.56 10.60
CA HIS A 172 16.11 5.09 10.86
C HIS A 172 16.87 5.22 9.55
N LEU A 173 17.13 6.46 9.13
CA LEU A 173 17.83 6.78 7.90
C LEU A 173 19.30 7.06 8.20
N GLN A 174 20.19 6.32 7.55
CA GLN A 174 21.62 6.33 7.85
C GLN A 174 22.48 6.77 6.67
N SER A 175 23.75 7.02 6.94
CA SER A 175 24.76 7.41 5.96
C SER A 175 24.40 8.70 5.20
N LEU A 176 23.82 9.65 5.93
CA LEU A 176 23.62 11.01 5.47
C LEU A 176 24.96 11.74 5.41
N SER A 177 24.93 12.98 4.91
CA SER A 177 26.11 13.84 4.80
C SER A 177 26.95 13.84 6.09
N ASN A 178 28.27 13.70 5.96
CA ASN A 178 29.23 13.58 7.06
C ASN A 178 29.04 12.36 7.99
N GLY A 179 28.35 11.31 7.52
CA GLY A 179 28.13 10.09 8.31
C GLY A 179 27.05 10.24 9.38
N GLN A 180 26.17 11.24 9.24
CA GLN A 180 25.05 11.44 10.14
C GLN A 180 23.91 10.44 9.87
N SER A 181 22.95 10.40 10.78
CA SER A 181 21.70 9.66 10.66
C SER A 181 20.54 10.50 11.20
N ASP A 182 19.38 10.34 10.59
CA ASP A 182 18.14 10.99 11.00
C ASP A 182 17.06 9.93 11.24
N TRP A 183 16.02 10.32 11.96
CA TRP A 183 14.80 9.54 12.11
C TRP A 183 13.67 10.22 11.36
N ILE A 184 13.04 9.43 10.50
CA ILE A 184 12.01 9.88 9.58
C ILE A 184 10.69 9.21 9.91
N GLY A 185 9.60 9.95 9.80
CA GLY A 185 8.23 9.49 10.08
C GLY A 185 7.28 9.86 8.96
N ASP A 186 6.08 9.29 9.01
CA ASP A 186 4.99 9.72 8.16
C ASP A 186 4.31 10.99 8.72
N GLY A 187 4.27 12.05 7.91
CA GLY A 187 3.64 13.32 8.28
C GLY A 187 4.33 14.04 9.45
N ASP A 188 3.68 15.10 9.95
CA ASP A 188 4.30 16.08 10.87
C ASP A 188 4.39 15.65 12.36
N GLY A 189 4.18 14.37 12.67
CA GLY A 189 4.18 13.86 14.05
C GLY A 189 2.95 14.22 14.88
N GLY A 190 1.95 14.88 14.28
CA GLY A 190 0.69 15.20 14.94
C GLY A 190 -0.27 14.02 15.10
N GLY A 191 0.07 12.83 14.60
CA GLY A 191 -0.86 11.70 14.46
C GLY A 191 -2.07 12.01 13.58
N ARG A 192 -1.96 13.04 12.72
CA ARG A 192 -3.07 13.62 11.94
C ARG A 192 -3.04 13.25 10.46
N ASP A 193 -1.88 12.92 9.91
CA ASP A 193 -1.78 12.35 8.58
C ASP A 193 -2.00 10.84 8.68
N THR A 194 -3.27 10.44 8.80
CA THR A 194 -3.62 9.07 8.45
C THR A 194 -3.25 8.90 7.00
N GLY A 195 -2.35 7.96 6.67
CA GLY A 195 -2.15 7.47 5.31
C GLY A 195 -3.51 7.14 4.69
N GLY A 196 -4.12 8.14 4.05
CA GLY A 196 -5.52 8.05 3.65
C GLY A 196 -5.64 6.96 2.61
N PRO A 197 -6.75 6.21 2.56
CA PRO A 197 -7.00 5.29 1.47
C PRO A 197 -6.83 6.04 0.15
N VAL A 198 -5.75 5.78 -0.58
CA VAL A 198 -5.52 6.39 -1.89
C VAL A 198 -6.49 5.70 -2.83
N PRO A 199 -7.51 6.39 -3.36
CA PRO A 199 -8.46 5.72 -4.25
C PRO A 199 -7.71 5.23 -5.48
N GLU A 200 -7.74 3.92 -5.73
CA GLU A 200 -7.30 3.40 -7.01
C GLU A 200 -8.01 4.20 -8.12
N PRO A 201 -7.28 4.63 -9.16
CA PRO A 201 -7.86 5.56 -10.11
C PRO A 201 -9.03 4.87 -10.81
N SER A 202 -10.18 5.54 -10.78
CA SER A 202 -11.44 5.13 -11.41
C SER A 202 -11.34 4.94 -12.93
N THR A 203 -10.15 5.07 -13.51
CA THR A 203 -9.79 4.73 -14.89
C THR A 203 -10.17 3.31 -15.26
N TYR A 204 -10.14 2.32 -14.36
CA TYR A 204 -10.56 0.96 -14.70
C TYR A 204 -12.07 0.85 -14.96
N LEU A 205 -12.89 1.60 -14.21
CA LEU A 205 -14.33 1.72 -14.47
C LEU A 205 -14.60 2.42 -15.80
N VAL A 206 -13.86 3.49 -16.09
CA VAL A 206 -13.97 4.23 -17.37
C VAL A 206 -13.52 3.37 -18.55
N LEU A 207 -12.42 2.62 -18.42
CA LEU A 207 -11.93 1.70 -19.46
C LEU A 207 -12.93 0.56 -19.71
N GLY A 208 -13.47 -0.04 -18.65
CA GLY A 208 -14.54 -1.05 -18.75
C GLY A 208 -15.79 -0.51 -19.45
N SER A 209 -16.15 0.75 -19.17
CA SER A 209 -17.27 1.45 -19.81
C SER A 209 -17.05 1.61 -21.32
N PHE A 210 -15.83 1.97 -21.74
CA PHE A 210 -15.48 2.13 -23.16
C PHE A 210 -15.47 0.81 -23.92
N VAL A 211 -14.93 -0.26 -23.31
CA VAL A 211 -14.95 -1.60 -23.92
C VAL A 211 -16.39 -2.11 -24.07
N GLY A 212 -17.21 -1.94 -23.03
CA GLY A 212 -18.64 -2.30 -23.07
C GLY A 212 -19.41 -1.57 -24.16
N LEU A 213 -19.20 -0.26 -24.29
CA LEU A 213 -19.81 0.56 -25.32
C LEU A 213 -19.35 0.17 -26.73
N ALA A 214 -18.05 -0.10 -26.92
CA ALA A 214 -17.50 -0.53 -28.21
C ALA A 214 -18.10 -1.88 -28.67
N VAL A 215 -18.26 -2.84 -27.75
CA VAL A 215 -18.90 -4.13 -28.05
C VAL A 215 -20.39 -3.94 -28.41
N TYR A 216 -21.11 -3.10 -27.67
CA TYR A 216 -22.51 -2.78 -27.96
C TYR A 216 -22.69 -2.13 -29.34
N LEU A 217 -21.87 -1.13 -29.67
CA LEU A 217 -21.91 -0.43 -30.95
C LEU A 217 -21.56 -1.37 -32.12
N LYS A 218 -20.54 -2.22 -31.98
CA LYS A 218 -20.17 -3.22 -33.00
C LYS A 218 -21.33 -4.19 -33.30
N ARG A 219 -22.04 -4.64 -32.26
CA ARG A 219 -23.22 -5.51 -32.42
C ARG A 219 -24.39 -4.78 -33.09
N ARG A 220 -24.66 -3.53 -32.73
CA ARG A 220 -25.71 -2.70 -33.36
C ARG A 220 -25.49 -2.52 -34.86
N ILE A 221 -24.25 -2.24 -35.28
CA ILE A 221 -23.92 -2.01 -36.69
C ILE A 221 -24.10 -3.29 -37.52
N ALA A 222 -23.66 -4.45 -37.01
CA ALA A 222 -23.83 -5.73 -37.68
C ALA A 222 -25.30 -6.10 -37.91
N SER A 223 -26.17 -5.83 -36.93
CA SER A 223 -27.61 -6.09 -37.05
C SER A 223 -28.31 -5.21 -38.09
N VAL A 224 -27.89 -3.94 -38.22
CA VAL A 224 -28.45 -3.02 -39.22
C VAL A 224 -28.03 -3.41 -40.64
N ALA A 225 -26.78 -3.85 -40.82
CA ALA A 225 -26.29 -4.31 -42.12
C ALA A 225 -27.04 -5.55 -42.65
N GLN A 226 -27.40 -6.49 -41.76
CA GLN A 226 -28.20 -7.67 -42.14
C GLN A 226 -29.63 -7.31 -42.59
N PHE A 227 -30.23 -6.25 -42.03
CA PHE A 227 -31.55 -5.76 -42.45
C PHE A 227 -31.54 -5.06 -43.82
N SER A 228 -30.40 -4.52 -44.27
CA SER A 228 -30.28 -3.88 -45.58
C SER A 228 -30.16 -4.87 -46.73
N VAL A 229 -29.63 -6.07 -46.50
CA VAL A 229 -29.44 -7.10 -47.54
C VAL A 229 -30.72 -7.91 -47.78
N ALA A 230 -31.60 -8.03 -46.79
CA ALA A 230 -32.87 -8.76 -46.90
C ALA A 230 -33.99 -7.99 -47.64
N LYS A 231 -33.70 -6.79 -48.18
CA LYS A 231 -34.67 -5.91 -48.85
C LYS A 231 -34.38 -5.68 -50.35
N ALA A 232 -33.42 -6.41 -50.92
CA ALA A 232 -33.13 -6.43 -52.35
C ALA A 232 -33.76 -7.65 -53.01
#